data_AF-A0A8H6ILR8-F1
#
_entry.id   AF-A0A8H6ILR8-F1
#
_cell.length_a   1.000
_cell.length_b   1.000
_cell.length_c   1.000
_cell.angle_alpha   90.00
_cell.angle_beta   90.00
_cell.angle_gamma   90.00
#
_symmetry.space_group_name_H-M   'P 1'
#
loop_
_entity.id
_entity.type
_entity.pdbx_description
1 polymer ?
#
loop_
_entity_poly.entity_id
_entity_poly.type
_entity_poly.pdbx_seq_one_letter_code
_entity_poly.pdbx_strand_id
1 'polypeptide(L)'
;MSTATTKYHIHTGHWTEWSRGPVLGSMITLRADDGNLLVAFIAFFVTLIGTQVWRIACFALHNTFSHPTTPSDALYHQRQALLRNIADPAGGLVRLSNLLWSWRKDGKHPFRRVFPLLLITTALAAGFALASGYSAKVAMGNEVLLDGKNCGVQLQDLVSNTTMNQLYLVPAWARELRIASNYAQ
;
A
#
# COMPACT_ATOMS: atom_id res chain seq x y z
N MET A 1 -28.29 11.12 -36.45
CA MET A 1 -26.97 10.47 -36.32
C MET A 1 -26.84 10.01 -34.87
N SER A 2 -27.33 8.80 -34.58
CA SER A 2 -27.32 8.23 -33.22
C SER A 2 -26.00 7.52 -33.00
N THR A 3 -25.12 8.07 -32.16
CA THR A 3 -23.88 7.43 -31.73
C THR A 3 -24.24 6.16 -30.96
N ALA A 4 -24.07 5.00 -31.58
CA ALA A 4 -24.21 3.72 -30.88
C ALA A 4 -23.12 3.66 -29.80
N THR A 5 -23.51 3.73 -28.53
CA THR A 5 -22.62 3.47 -27.41
C THR A 5 -22.35 1.98 -27.37
N THR A 6 -21.22 1.53 -27.94
CA THR A 6 -20.79 0.13 -27.83
C THR A 6 -20.53 -0.17 -26.35
N LYS A 7 -21.48 -0.87 -25.71
CA LYS A 7 -21.34 -1.33 -24.33
C LYS A 7 -20.48 -2.60 -24.34
N TYR A 8 -19.20 -2.44 -24.07
CA TYR A 8 -18.33 -3.58 -23.78
C TYR A 8 -18.66 -4.12 -22.40
N HIS A 9 -18.76 -5.45 -22.30
CA HIS A 9 -18.98 -6.10 -21.02
C HIS A 9 -17.63 -6.19 -20.30
N ILE A 10 -17.54 -5.62 -19.10
CA ILE A 10 -16.31 -5.60 -18.31
C ILE A 10 -16.27 -6.88 -17.47
N HIS A 11 -15.14 -7.57 -17.47
CA HIS A 11 -14.92 -8.72 -16.61
C HIS A 11 -14.62 -8.24 -15.18
N THR A 12 -15.47 -8.64 -14.23
CA THR A 12 -15.25 -8.42 -12.80
C THR A 12 -14.73 -9.72 -12.17
N GLY A 13 -13.72 -9.61 -11.31
CA GLY A 13 -13.05 -10.76 -10.71
C GLY A 13 -11.54 -10.77 -10.94
N HIS A 14 -10.93 -11.90 -10.62
CA HIS A 14 -9.47 -12.10 -10.73
C HIS A 14 -9.06 -12.29 -12.19
N TRP A 15 -7.96 -11.63 -12.58
CA TRP A 15 -7.33 -11.81 -13.88
C TRP A 15 -5.85 -11.43 -13.80
N THR A 16 -5.12 -11.65 -14.90
CA THR A 16 -3.69 -11.34 -14.97
C THR A 16 -3.41 -10.39 -16.11
N GLU A 17 -2.85 -9.23 -15.77
CA GLU A 17 -2.26 -8.25 -16.66
C GLU A 17 -0.91 -8.79 -17.12
N TRP A 18 -0.90 -9.50 -18.26
CA TRP A 18 0.29 -10.18 -18.75
C TRP A 18 1.45 -9.23 -19.09
N SER A 19 1.18 -7.94 -19.35
CA SER A 19 2.20 -6.91 -19.56
C SER A 19 3.11 -6.71 -18.34
N ARG A 20 2.61 -6.99 -17.13
CA ARG A 20 3.36 -6.91 -15.87
C ARG A 20 3.91 -8.27 -15.41
N GLY A 21 3.74 -9.30 -16.22
CA GLY A 21 4.16 -10.68 -15.94
C GLY A 21 3.21 -11.43 -15.00
N PRO A 22 3.47 -12.73 -14.78
CA PRO A 22 2.52 -13.63 -14.11
C PRO A 22 2.35 -13.36 -12.61
N VAL A 23 3.32 -12.72 -11.95
CA VAL A 23 3.31 -12.49 -10.49
C VAL A 23 2.84 -11.07 -10.17
N LEU A 24 3.49 -10.06 -10.75
CA LEU A 24 3.17 -8.64 -10.51
C LEU A 24 1.93 -8.17 -11.29
N GLY A 25 1.46 -8.95 -12.26
CA GLY A 25 0.27 -8.67 -13.05
C GLY A 25 -1.03 -9.24 -12.49
N SER A 26 -1.02 -9.93 -11.34
CA SER A 26 -2.26 -10.43 -10.74
C SER A 26 -3.14 -9.27 -10.27
N MET A 27 -4.28 -9.07 -10.94
CA MET A 27 -5.22 -7.98 -10.66
C MET A 27 -6.61 -8.52 -10.34
N ILE A 28 -7.39 -7.68 -9.65
CA ILE A 28 -8.81 -7.93 -9.40
C ILE A 28 -9.60 -6.71 -9.83
N THR A 29 -10.53 -6.88 -10.77
CA THR A 29 -11.44 -5.80 -11.18
C THR A 29 -12.69 -5.87 -10.31
N LEU A 30 -12.97 -4.75 -9.64
CA LEU A 30 -14.12 -4.56 -8.76
C LEU A 30 -14.97 -3.41 -9.29
N ARG A 31 -16.24 -3.36 -8.88
CA ARG A 31 -17.06 -2.15 -9.08
C ARG A 31 -16.48 -1.02 -8.24
N ALA A 32 -16.70 0.22 -8.65
CA ALA A 32 -16.14 1.39 -7.97
C ALA A 32 -16.49 1.43 -6.46
N ASP A 33 -17.73 1.11 -6.09
CA ASP A 33 -18.18 1.10 -4.70
C ASP A 33 -17.46 0.01 -3.87
N ASP A 34 -17.37 -1.21 -4.42
CA ASP A 34 -16.70 -2.34 -3.77
C ASP A 34 -15.19 -2.09 -3.63
N GLY A 35 -14.56 -1.48 -4.65
CA GLY A 35 -13.16 -1.08 -4.65
C GLY A 35 -12.86 -0.01 -3.61
N ASN A 36 -13.72 1.00 -3.50
CA ASN A 36 -13.61 2.03 -2.46
C ASN A 36 -13.74 1.43 -1.04
N LEU A 37 -14.68 0.48 -0.86
CA LEU A 37 -14.83 -0.23 0.41
C LEU A 37 -13.56 -1.03 0.75
N LEU A 38 -12.97 -1.72 -0.23
CA LEU A 38 -11.72 -2.47 -0.05
C LEU A 38 -10.55 -1.55 0.33
N VAL A 39 -10.39 -0.42 -0.37
CA VAL A 39 -9.35 0.57 -0.06
C VAL A 39 -9.52 1.13 1.35
N ALA A 40 -10.76 1.49 1.73
CA ALA A 40 -11.06 1.96 3.07
C ALA A 40 -10.76 0.91 4.14
N PHE A 41 -11.10 -0.35 3.88
CA PHE A 41 -10.77 -1.48 4.74
C PHE A 41 -9.26 -1.65 4.91
N ILE A 42 -8.48 -1.59 3.83
CA ILE A 42 -7.01 -1.70 3.88
C ILE A 42 -6.42 -0.54 4.71
N ALA A 43 -6.85 0.70 4.48
CA ALA A 43 -6.38 1.85 5.24
C ALA A 43 -6.67 1.72 6.75
N PHE A 44 -7.88 1.27 7.08
CA PHE A 44 -8.25 0.97 8.47
C PHE A 44 -7.42 -0.16 9.06
N PHE A 45 -7.24 -1.26 8.32
CA PHE A 45 -6.47 -2.43 8.75
C PHE A 45 -5.00 -2.08 9.01
N VAL A 46 -4.37 -1.31 8.12
CA VAL A 46 -3.00 -0.79 8.30
C VAL A 46 -2.89 0.04 9.58
N THR A 47 -3.91 0.85 9.87
CA THR A 47 -3.96 1.67 11.10
C THR A 47 -4.04 0.78 12.35
N LEU A 48 -4.89 -0.26 12.33
CA LEU A 48 -4.97 -1.23 13.43
C LEU A 48 -3.64 -1.95 13.66
N ILE A 49 -3.01 -2.47 12.60
CA ILE A 49 -1.69 -3.10 12.69
C ILE A 49 -0.67 -2.12 13.26
N GLY A 50 -0.70 -0.85 12.83
CA GLY A 50 0.18 0.19 13.32
C GLY A 50 0.13 0.35 14.85
N THR A 51 -1.05 0.29 15.45
CA THR A 51 -1.19 0.35 16.92
C THR A 51 -0.60 -0.88 17.62
N GLN A 52 -0.71 -2.06 17.01
CA GLN A 52 -0.16 -3.29 17.58
C GLN A 52 1.36 -3.35 17.43
N VAL A 53 1.91 -2.96 16.28
CA VAL A 53 3.35 -2.82 16.05
C VAL A 53 3.95 -1.81 17.01
N TRP A 54 3.25 -0.71 17.28
CA TRP A 54 3.65 0.27 18.28
C TRP A 54 3.80 -0.36 19.68
N ARG A 55 2.85 -1.18 20.12
CA ARG A 55 2.93 -1.86 21.43
C ARG A 55 4.14 -2.79 21.53
N ILE A 56 4.44 -3.52 20.45
CA ILE A 56 5.63 -4.36 20.36
C ILE A 56 6.91 -3.50 20.41
N ALA A 57 6.94 -2.39 19.66
CA ALA A 57 8.06 -1.47 19.68
C ALA A 57 8.28 -0.87 21.07
N CYS A 58 7.23 -0.42 21.75
CA CYS A 58 7.29 0.04 23.14
C CYS A 58 7.87 -1.01 24.08
N PHE A 59 7.45 -2.27 23.96
CA PHE A 59 7.98 -3.37 24.76
C PHE A 59 9.46 -3.63 24.47
N ALA A 60 9.85 -3.67 23.19
CA ALA A 60 11.24 -3.82 22.79
C ALA A 60 12.10 -2.67 23.35
N LEU A 61 11.66 -1.43 23.19
CA LEU A 61 12.33 -0.24 23.70
C LEU A 61 12.42 -0.28 25.23
N HIS A 62 11.35 -0.64 25.93
CA HIS A 62 11.32 -0.82 27.38
C HIS A 62 12.42 -1.79 27.81
N ASN A 63 12.52 -2.96 27.19
CA ASN A 63 13.55 -3.95 27.50
C ASN A 63 14.96 -3.46 27.17
N THR A 64 15.19 -2.89 25.99
CA THR A 64 16.53 -2.41 25.59
C THR A 64 17.04 -1.29 26.49
N PHE A 65 16.14 -0.48 27.05
CA PHE A 65 16.48 0.64 27.90
C PHE A 65 16.36 0.33 29.38
N SER A 66 16.00 -0.90 29.76
CA SER A 66 15.83 -1.30 31.15
C SER A 66 17.15 -1.82 31.72
N HIS A 67 17.63 -1.18 32.79
CA HIS A 67 18.81 -1.61 33.53
C HIS A 67 18.37 -1.97 34.97
N PRO A 68 18.16 -3.25 35.28
CA PRO A 68 17.65 -3.68 36.58
C PRO A 68 18.66 -3.56 37.73
N THR A 69 19.96 -3.46 37.42
CA THR A 69 21.05 -3.57 38.41
C THR A 69 21.64 -2.22 38.85
N THR A 70 21.35 -1.12 38.15
CA THR A 70 21.93 0.19 38.45
C THR A 70 20.90 1.16 39.05
N PRO A 71 21.21 1.85 40.17
CA PRO A 71 20.36 2.90 40.69
C PRO A 71 20.15 3.97 39.61
N SER A 72 18.88 4.20 39.29
CA SER A 72 18.48 5.03 38.15
C SER A 72 17.76 6.30 38.61
N ASP A 73 17.82 7.33 37.79
CA ASP A 73 17.22 8.63 38.11
C ASP A 73 15.71 8.67 37.84
N ALA A 74 15.04 9.72 38.35
CA ALA A 74 13.60 9.89 38.16
C ALA A 74 13.20 9.94 36.66
N LEU A 75 14.04 10.52 35.80
CA LEU A 75 13.83 10.56 34.35
C LEU A 75 13.78 9.14 33.75
N TYR A 76 14.67 8.25 34.17
CA TYR A 76 14.64 6.85 33.76
C TYR A 76 13.31 6.18 34.12
N HIS A 77 12.86 6.32 35.37
CA HIS A 77 11.61 5.69 35.82
C HIS A 77 10.39 6.25 35.09
N GLN A 78 10.34 7.58 34.88
CA GLN A 78 9.27 8.20 34.11
C GLN A 78 9.24 7.72 32.66
N ARG A 79 10.40 7.61 32.00
CA ARG A 79 10.49 7.06 30.64
C ARG A 79 9.95 5.63 30.57
N GLN A 80 10.33 4.78 31.52
CA GLN A 80 9.88 3.38 31.54
C GLN A 80 8.39 3.25 31.84
N ALA A 81 7.86 4.07 32.75
CA ALA A 81 6.43 4.15 33.00
C ALA A 81 5.67 4.60 31.74
N LEU A 82 6.22 5.57 31.00
CA LEU A 82 5.61 6.04 29.76
C LEU A 82 5.57 4.94 28.69
N LEU A 83 6.69 4.25 28.44
CA LEU A 83 6.77 3.16 27.47
C LEU A 83 5.76 2.04 27.73
N ARG A 84 5.42 1.76 29.00
CA ARG A 84 4.41 0.77 29.36
C ARG A 84 2.96 1.24 29.20
N ASN A 85 2.72 2.56 29.27
CA ASN A 85 1.36 3.12 29.34
C ASN A 85 0.91 3.85 28.07
N ILE A 86 1.80 4.07 27.10
CA ILE A 86 1.39 4.67 25.82
C ILE A 86 0.68 3.61 24.97
N ALA A 87 -0.61 3.84 24.72
CA ALA A 87 -1.43 2.95 23.89
C ALA A 87 -1.22 3.16 22.39
N ASP A 88 -0.98 4.41 21.96
CA ASP A 88 -0.88 4.78 20.55
C ASP A 88 0.31 5.70 20.24
N PRO A 89 0.84 5.68 19.00
CA PRO A 89 2.00 6.49 18.62
C PRO A 89 1.81 8.01 18.77
N ALA A 90 0.61 8.53 18.47
CA ALA A 90 0.36 9.97 18.48
C ALA A 90 0.35 10.52 19.91
N GLY A 91 -0.34 9.84 20.83
CA GLY A 91 -0.28 10.11 22.26
C GLY A 91 1.14 9.92 22.81
N GLY A 92 1.90 8.97 22.26
CA GLY A 92 3.31 8.76 22.55
C GLY A 92 4.18 9.98 22.26
N LEU A 93 4.02 10.58 21.07
CA LEU A 93 4.75 11.80 20.68
C LEU A 93 4.52 12.94 21.65
N VAL A 94 3.26 13.21 21.99
CA VAL A 94 2.89 14.30 22.91
C VAL A 94 3.46 14.06 24.30
N ARG A 95 3.36 12.83 24.82
CA ARG A 95 3.84 12.51 26.16
C ARG A 95 5.38 12.53 26.23
N LEU A 96 6.06 12.01 25.21
CA LEU A 96 7.52 12.02 25.13
C LEU A 96 8.09 13.43 24.91
N SER A 97 7.40 14.27 24.13
CA SER A 97 7.80 15.67 23.93
C SER A 97 7.64 16.46 25.22
N ASN A 98 6.53 16.26 25.95
CA ASN A 98 6.32 16.85 27.26
C ASN A 98 7.38 16.39 28.28
N LEU A 99 7.76 15.10 28.26
CA LEU A 99 8.83 14.58 29.10
C LEU A 99 10.16 15.27 28.79
N LEU A 100 10.53 15.38 27.51
CA LEU A 100 11.75 16.06 27.09
C LEU A 100 11.73 17.55 27.49
N TRP A 101 10.59 18.22 27.32
CA TRP A 101 10.43 19.63 27.66
C TRP A 101 10.56 19.88 29.16
N SER A 102 9.91 19.05 29.98
CA SER A 102 9.95 19.15 31.43
C SER A 102 11.36 18.95 31.99
N TRP A 103 12.13 18.03 31.41
CA TRP A 103 13.47 17.70 31.89
C TRP A 103 14.59 18.47 31.20
N ARG A 104 14.28 19.39 30.28
CA ARG A 104 15.28 20.07 29.43
C ARG A 104 16.33 20.87 30.22
N LYS A 105 15.99 21.34 31.42
CA LYS A 105 16.88 22.13 32.30
C LYS A 105 17.42 21.33 33.49
N ASP A 106 16.61 20.42 34.03
CA ASP A 106 16.90 19.76 35.30
C ASP A 106 17.48 18.34 35.15
N GLY A 107 17.39 17.76 33.95
CA GLY A 107 17.85 16.41 33.66
C GLY A 107 19.33 16.32 33.28
N LYS A 108 19.98 15.20 33.63
CA LYS A 108 21.30 14.85 33.08
C LYS A 108 21.16 14.32 31.65
N HIS A 109 21.53 15.13 30.66
CA HIS A 109 21.48 14.81 29.23
C HIS A 109 20.10 14.29 28.73
N PRO A 110 18.99 15.01 28.99
CA PRO A 110 17.64 14.56 28.65
C PRO A 110 17.45 14.34 27.15
N PHE A 111 18.06 15.20 26.32
CA PHE A 111 18.04 15.08 24.87
C PHE A 111 18.63 13.75 24.41
N ARG A 112 19.83 13.36 24.87
CA ARG A 112 20.45 12.08 24.47
C ARG A 112 19.61 10.85 24.85
N ARG A 113 18.79 10.94 25.90
CA ARG A 113 18.02 9.81 26.43
C ARG A 113 16.61 9.68 25.87
N VAL A 114 15.97 10.79 25.52
CA VAL A 114 14.57 10.85 25.07
C VAL A 114 14.45 11.13 23.57
N PHE A 115 15.37 11.89 22.99
CA PHE A 115 15.37 12.22 21.56
C PHE A 115 15.40 10.99 20.62
N PRO A 116 16.23 9.96 20.82
CA PRO A 116 16.18 8.79 19.93
C PRO A 116 14.83 8.06 20.00
N LEU A 117 14.20 8.04 21.18
CA LEU A 117 12.87 7.45 21.35
C LEU A 117 11.79 8.28 20.64
N LEU A 118 11.90 9.61 20.68
CA LEU A 118 11.05 10.50 19.90
C LEU A 118 11.21 10.27 18.40
N LEU A 119 12.44 10.15 17.89
CA LEU A 119 12.69 9.88 16.48
C LEU A 119 12.05 8.56 16.01
N ILE A 120 12.22 7.49 16.79
CA ILE A 120 11.60 6.18 16.49
C ILE A 120 10.08 6.30 16.48
N THR A 121 9.50 7.00 17.47
CA THR A 121 8.06 7.22 17.55
C THR A 121 7.53 8.00 16.35
N THR A 122 8.23 9.07 15.96
CA THR A 122 7.86 9.89 14.80
C THR A 122 7.96 9.09 13.51
N ALA A 123 9.04 8.31 13.34
CA ALA A 123 9.24 7.48 12.16
C ALA A 123 8.13 6.42 12.02
N LEU A 124 7.77 5.75 13.12
CA LEU A 124 6.68 4.77 13.12
C LEU A 124 5.32 5.43 12.83
N ALA A 125 5.02 6.54 13.52
CA ALA A 125 3.76 7.26 13.32
C ALA A 125 3.61 7.75 11.88
N ALA A 126 4.66 8.38 11.32
CA ALA A 126 4.69 8.83 9.94
C ALA A 126 4.60 7.67 8.95
N GLY A 127 5.35 6.59 9.18
CA GLY A 127 5.34 5.41 8.32
C GLY A 127 3.95 4.78 8.19
N PHE A 128 3.24 4.59 9.32
CA PHE A 128 1.89 4.04 9.29
C PHE A 128 0.85 5.03 8.75
N ALA A 129 0.98 6.32 9.04
CA ALA A 129 0.10 7.35 8.47
C ALA A 129 0.23 7.42 6.94
N LEU A 130 1.46 7.39 6.43
CA LEU A 130 1.73 7.34 4.99
C LEU A 130 1.22 6.03 4.39
N ALA A 131 1.51 4.88 4.99
CA ALA A 131 1.01 3.59 4.48
C ALA A 131 -0.52 3.53 4.40
N SER A 132 -1.21 4.05 5.42
CA SER A 132 -2.67 4.15 5.43
C SER A 132 -3.18 5.10 4.33
N GLY A 133 -2.61 6.31 4.23
CA GLY A 133 -3.00 7.29 3.20
C GLY A 133 -2.72 6.83 1.77
N TYR A 134 -1.59 6.16 1.54
CA TYR A 134 -1.22 5.61 0.24
C TYR A 134 -1.93 4.29 -0.10
N SER A 135 -2.76 3.73 0.79
CA SER A 135 -3.52 2.51 0.51
C SER A 135 -4.45 2.66 -0.70
N ALA A 136 -4.88 3.89 -1.02
CA ALA A 136 -5.65 4.16 -2.24
C ALA A 136 -4.89 3.88 -3.54
N LYS A 137 -3.55 3.90 -3.52
CA LYS A 137 -2.72 3.55 -4.69
C LYS A 137 -2.76 2.05 -5.03
N VAL A 138 -3.34 1.22 -4.16
CA VAL A 138 -3.61 -0.19 -4.46
C VAL A 138 -4.64 -0.32 -5.60
N ALA A 139 -5.52 0.67 -5.78
CA ALA A 139 -6.35 0.76 -6.97
C ALA A 139 -5.49 1.20 -8.17
N MET A 140 -5.07 0.22 -8.97
CA MET A 140 -4.22 0.42 -10.14
C MET A 140 -5.05 0.71 -11.39
N GLY A 141 -5.10 1.98 -11.79
CA GLY A 141 -5.54 2.43 -13.13
C GLY A 141 -7.01 2.18 -13.48
N ASN A 142 -7.38 2.58 -14.70
CA ASN A 142 -8.66 2.26 -15.35
C ASN A 142 -8.55 1.04 -16.28
N GLU A 143 -7.40 0.34 -16.24
CA GLU A 143 -7.16 -0.83 -17.06
C GLU A 143 -8.09 -1.96 -16.60
N VAL A 144 -9.03 -2.33 -17.47
CA VAL A 144 -10.00 -3.38 -17.20
C VAL A 144 -9.98 -4.41 -18.31
N LEU A 145 -10.14 -5.67 -17.91
CA LEU A 145 -10.32 -6.77 -18.85
C LEU A 145 -11.73 -6.71 -19.44
N LEU A 146 -11.82 -6.69 -20.75
CA LEU A 146 -13.06 -6.80 -21.50
C LEU A 146 -13.43 -8.28 -21.72
N ASP A 147 -14.71 -8.60 -21.54
CA ASP A 147 -15.29 -9.89 -21.89
C ASP A 147 -15.57 -9.93 -23.40
N GLY A 148 -14.54 -10.31 -24.15
CA GLY A 148 -14.55 -10.39 -25.60
C GLY A 148 -15.30 -11.60 -26.15
N LYS A 149 -16.63 -11.62 -26.06
CA LYS A 149 -17.43 -12.72 -26.63
C LYS A 149 -17.36 -12.80 -28.17
N ASN A 150 -16.98 -11.71 -28.85
CA ASN A 150 -16.97 -11.59 -30.31
C ASN A 150 -15.70 -10.89 -30.87
N CYS A 151 -14.53 -11.10 -30.25
CA CYS A 151 -13.27 -10.57 -30.79
C CYS A 151 -12.74 -11.50 -31.89
N GLY A 152 -12.96 -11.14 -33.16
CA GLY A 152 -12.46 -11.86 -34.32
C GLY A 152 -11.61 -10.94 -35.19
N VAL A 153 -10.43 -11.40 -35.60
CA VAL A 153 -9.65 -10.70 -36.64
C VAL A 153 -10.39 -10.90 -37.96
N GLN A 154 -11.01 -9.86 -38.51
CA GLN A 154 -11.52 -9.89 -39.88
C GLN A 154 -10.32 -9.96 -40.83
N LEU A 155 -9.91 -11.18 -41.16
CA LEU A 155 -8.80 -11.49 -42.05
C LEU A 155 -9.03 -11.02 -43.49
N GLN A 156 -10.24 -10.54 -43.82
CA GLN A 156 -10.65 -10.19 -45.16
C GLN A 156 -9.91 -8.95 -45.70
N ASP A 157 -9.54 -8.01 -44.84
CA ASP A 157 -8.80 -6.79 -45.20
C ASP A 157 -7.27 -6.98 -45.21
N LEU A 158 -6.76 -8.02 -44.55
CA LEU A 158 -5.31 -8.33 -44.47
C LEU A 158 -4.82 -9.14 -45.69
N VAL A 159 -5.73 -9.85 -46.35
CA VAL A 159 -5.41 -10.80 -47.43
C VAL A 159 -5.60 -10.20 -48.83
N SER A 160 -6.17 -8.99 -48.95
CA SER A 160 -6.55 -8.43 -50.24
C SER A 160 -5.36 -8.09 -51.15
N ASN A 161 -4.13 -8.01 -50.61
CA ASN A 161 -2.92 -7.65 -51.40
C ASN A 161 -1.58 -8.13 -50.80
N THR A 162 -1.57 -9.17 -49.95
CA THR A 162 -0.35 -9.63 -49.27
C THR A 162 0.35 -10.77 -50.01
N THR A 163 1.68 -10.68 -50.14
CA THR A 163 2.53 -11.75 -50.70
C THR A 163 2.56 -12.95 -49.75
N MET A 164 2.66 -14.19 -50.27
CA MET A 164 2.60 -15.44 -49.47
C MET A 164 3.52 -15.46 -48.22
N ASN A 165 4.61 -14.69 -48.22
CA ASN A 165 5.52 -14.59 -47.07
C ASN A 165 4.91 -13.87 -45.86
N GLN A 166 3.97 -12.94 -46.07
CA GLN A 166 3.27 -12.24 -44.98
C GLN A 166 2.25 -13.14 -44.29
N LEU A 167 1.77 -14.20 -44.96
CA LEU A 167 0.78 -15.14 -44.43
C LEU A 167 1.30 -15.93 -43.21
N TYR A 168 2.61 -16.19 -43.16
CA TYR A 168 3.24 -16.90 -42.03
C TYR A 168 3.25 -16.09 -40.73
N LEU A 169 3.20 -14.77 -40.82
CA LEU A 169 3.24 -13.87 -39.65
C LEU A 169 1.84 -13.50 -39.13
N VAL A 170 0.80 -13.72 -39.95
CA VAL A 170 -0.62 -13.55 -39.57
C VAL A 170 -1.00 -14.19 -38.23
N PRO A 171 -0.66 -15.46 -37.93
CA PRO A 171 -1.00 -16.05 -36.64
C PRO A 171 -0.29 -15.37 -35.45
N ALA A 172 0.92 -14.84 -35.64
CA ALA A 172 1.63 -14.11 -34.60
C ALA A 172 0.95 -12.76 -34.31
N TRP A 173 0.60 -12.00 -35.35
CA TRP A 173 -0.11 -10.72 -35.20
C TRP A 173 -1.53 -10.90 -34.67
N ALA A 174 -2.22 -11.97 -35.08
CA ALA A 174 -3.55 -12.29 -34.57
C ALA A 174 -3.52 -12.60 -33.07
N ARG A 175 -2.44 -13.23 -32.57
CA ARG A 175 -2.23 -13.45 -31.14
C ARG A 175 -2.05 -12.11 -30.40
N GLU A 176 -1.17 -11.24 -30.90
CA GLU A 176 -0.92 -9.92 -30.28
C GLU A 176 -2.17 -9.03 -30.29
N LEU A 177 -2.89 -8.98 -31.42
CA LEU A 177 -4.15 -8.23 -31.55
C LEU A 177 -5.25 -8.78 -30.63
N ARG A 178 -5.32 -10.10 -30.46
CA ARG A 178 -6.27 -10.72 -29.52
C ARG A 178 -5.96 -10.31 -28.08
N ILE A 179 -4.69 -10.31 -27.69
CA ILE A 179 -4.24 -9.87 -26.36
C ILE A 179 -4.62 -8.40 -26.17
N ALA A 180 -4.21 -7.51 -27.10
CA ALA A 180 -4.51 -6.08 -27.04
C ALA A 180 -6.01 -5.75 -27.02
N SER A 181 -6.84 -6.51 -27.76
CA SER A 181 -8.29 -6.28 -27.84
C SER A 181 -9.06 -6.59 -26.56
N ASN A 182 -8.46 -7.34 -25.63
CA ASN A 182 -9.11 -7.68 -24.36
C ASN A 182 -8.88 -6.63 -23.28
N TYR A 183 -8.05 -5.61 -23.51
CA TYR A 183 -7.78 -4.55 -22.55
C TYR A 183 -8.47 -3.25 -22.98
N ALA A 184 -9.10 -2.56 -22.04
CA ALA A 184 -9.57 -1.18 -22.21
C ALA A 184 -8.92 -0.25 -21.17
N GLN A 185 -8.67 0.99 -21.57
CA GLN A 185 -8.17 2.09 -20.73
C GLN A 185 -9.24 3.16 -20.53
#